data_AF-A0A843SWZ5-F1
#
_entry.id   AF-A0A843SWZ5-F1
#
_cell.length_a   1.000
_cell.length_b   1.000
_cell.length_c   1.000
_cell.angle_alpha   90.00
_cell.angle_beta   90.00
_cell.angle_gamma   90.00
#
_symmetry.space_group_name_H-M   'P 1'
#
loop_
_entity.id
_entity.type
_entity.pdbx_description
1 polymer ?
#
loop_
_entity_poly.entity_id
_entity_poly.type
_entity_poly.pdbx_seq_one_letter_code
_entity_poly.pdbx_strand_id
1 'polypeptide(L)'
;MDLLRLSTAGSVDDGKSTLIGRLLYDTKSIFEDQLEAIERASRQRGEGYVNLALLTDGLRAEREQNITIDVAYRYFATPRRKFIIADTPGHVQYTRNMVTGASTAELAIVLVDARKGVLTQSRRHGFIASLLGIPHLVICVNKMDLVDYSEEVFEEIRDEYTGFASKLGVKDLTFLPISALRGDNVAAKSENTPWYDGSTLLHHLETVPVGSSRNLVDFRFPVQYVIRPDQDYRGYAGRVASGTIQPGEEVVVLPGGGQTRVVAVEGVNGEMPEASAGESIVLRVEDELDISRGDMIVRSRNLPLVGTRLEAILCWMSDRPLDRSTHYFLRHTTREVQAVVSELLYRIDIDTLHRAPADTLELNDIGRIALTTSAPIFFDPYERNRETGGFVLVDPHTNVTVAAGMIRHEVRTADEVLGSRPERAIKSENAVWEEWNIGLEEREHRNGHRAAVVWFTGLSGSGKSTIARGLERALFDAGVHTMLLDGDQVRHGLCSDLGFSPADREENIRRIGEVARLFYQQGNVVLCTFVSPYRADRESARALIPAGRFVEVHVAADLQTCIDRDPKGLYRRALAGEIAEFTGVSSPYEPPESPEMHLNTSTTGPDELIEHLLEELRVRRIIPPRKF
;
A
#
# COMPACT_ATOMS: atom_id res chain seq x y z
N MET A 1 14.84 -21.08 -20.61
CA MET A 1 14.12 -21.86 -19.58
C MET A 1 13.81 -20.90 -18.46
N ASP A 2 12.53 -20.68 -18.17
CA ASP A 2 12.08 -19.68 -17.20
C ASP A 2 12.46 -20.09 -15.75
N LEU A 3 12.66 -19.11 -14.87
CA LEU A 3 13.14 -19.31 -13.50
C LEU A 3 12.11 -18.77 -12.50
N LEU A 4 11.52 -19.66 -11.69
CA LEU A 4 10.64 -19.25 -10.59
C LEU A 4 11.40 -19.25 -9.27
N ARG A 5 11.41 -18.10 -8.58
CA ARG A 5 11.83 -18.00 -7.18
C ARG A 5 10.61 -18.11 -6.27
N LEU A 6 10.61 -19.10 -5.39
CA LEU A 6 9.52 -19.31 -4.45
C LEU A 6 10.02 -19.38 -3.00
N SER A 7 9.20 -18.87 -2.09
CA SER A 7 9.40 -18.99 -0.65
C SER A 7 8.42 -20.01 -0.07
N THR A 8 8.85 -20.74 0.94
CA THR A 8 7.98 -21.65 1.70
C THR A 8 7.88 -21.20 3.14
N ALA A 9 6.66 -21.17 3.66
CA ALA A 9 6.31 -20.76 5.00
C ALA A 9 5.21 -21.67 5.58
N GLY A 10 5.13 -21.76 6.90
CA GLY A 10 4.17 -22.61 7.61
C GLY A 10 4.54 -22.74 9.08
N SER A 11 3.60 -23.14 9.92
CA SER A 11 3.86 -23.38 11.34
C SER A 11 4.83 -24.55 11.52
N VAL A 12 5.42 -24.63 12.72
CA VAL A 12 6.11 -25.83 13.17
C VAL A 12 5.17 -27.03 13.01
N ASP A 13 5.72 -28.09 12.42
CA ASP A 13 5.05 -29.35 12.09
C ASP A 13 4.01 -29.31 10.97
N ASP A 14 3.81 -28.21 10.24
CA ASP A 14 2.86 -28.18 9.10
C ASP A 14 3.32 -29.00 7.89
N GLY A 15 4.54 -29.55 7.93
CA GLY A 15 5.07 -30.48 6.91
C GLY A 15 5.84 -29.82 5.78
N LYS A 16 6.37 -28.60 5.98
CA LYS A 16 7.17 -27.87 4.98
C LYS A 16 8.37 -28.66 4.46
N SER A 17 9.19 -29.18 5.37
CA SER A 17 10.36 -30.02 5.06
C SER A 17 9.97 -31.27 4.27
N THR A 18 8.87 -31.92 4.67
CA THR A 18 8.31 -33.08 3.97
C THR A 18 7.87 -32.70 2.55
N LEU A 19 7.22 -31.55 2.36
CA LEU A 19 6.77 -31.08 1.05
C LEU A 19 7.95 -30.78 0.12
N ILE A 20 8.97 -30.08 0.62
CA ILE A 20 10.18 -29.80 -0.17
C ILE A 20 10.88 -31.11 -0.55
N GLY A 21 11.07 -32.03 0.41
CA GLY A 21 11.62 -33.35 0.14
C GLY A 21 10.80 -34.14 -0.89
N ARG A 22 9.47 -34.04 -0.82
CA ARG A 22 8.55 -34.68 -1.77
C ARG A 22 8.66 -34.10 -3.18
N LEU A 23 8.71 -32.77 -3.31
CA LEU A 23 8.93 -32.13 -4.60
C LEU A 23 10.25 -32.59 -5.23
N LEU A 24 11.35 -32.59 -4.46
CA LEU A 24 12.65 -33.04 -4.96
C LEU A 24 12.65 -34.52 -5.40
N TYR A 25 11.92 -35.36 -4.66
CA TYR A 25 11.75 -36.77 -4.98
C TYR A 25 10.92 -36.98 -6.25
N ASP A 26 9.74 -36.36 -6.32
CA ASP A 26 8.81 -36.51 -7.45
C ASP A 26 9.38 -35.90 -8.74
N THR A 27 10.23 -34.87 -8.66
CA THR A 27 10.95 -34.30 -9.82
C THR A 27 12.22 -35.05 -10.20
N LYS A 28 12.51 -36.20 -9.55
CA LYS A 28 13.72 -37.02 -9.77
C LYS A 28 15.01 -36.20 -9.68
N SER A 29 15.03 -35.19 -8.82
CA SER A 29 16.19 -34.30 -8.64
C SER A 29 17.18 -34.85 -7.59
N ILE A 30 16.89 -36.02 -7.02
CA ILE A 30 17.69 -36.71 -6.01
C ILE A 30 18.39 -37.90 -6.66
N PHE A 31 19.69 -38.06 -6.40
CA PHE A 31 20.47 -39.21 -6.85
C PHE A 31 20.09 -40.49 -6.06
N GLU A 32 20.18 -41.65 -6.70
CA GLU A 32 19.77 -42.94 -6.10
C GLU A 32 20.52 -43.28 -4.81
N ASP A 33 21.80 -42.92 -4.71
CA ASP A 33 22.65 -43.12 -3.53
C ASP A 33 22.18 -42.31 -2.32
N GLN A 34 21.73 -41.07 -2.53
CA GLN A 34 21.13 -40.25 -1.48
C GLN A 34 19.81 -40.85 -1.00
N LEU A 35 18.99 -41.34 -1.94
CA LEU A 35 17.73 -41.99 -1.61
C LEU A 35 17.94 -43.23 -0.74
N GLU A 36 18.88 -44.10 -1.12
CA GLU A 36 19.24 -45.28 -0.34
C GLU A 36 19.71 -44.94 1.07
N ALA A 37 20.50 -43.87 1.23
CA ALA A 37 20.97 -43.41 2.53
C ALA A 37 19.80 -42.99 3.44
N ILE A 38 18.78 -42.34 2.87
CA ILE A 38 17.58 -41.91 3.59
C ILE A 38 16.69 -43.09 3.96
N GLU A 39 16.52 -44.06 3.06
CA GLU A 39 15.77 -45.28 3.35
C GLU A 39 16.41 -46.05 4.52
N ARG A 40 17.74 -46.18 4.52
CA ARG A 40 18.48 -46.80 5.63
C ARG A 40 18.31 -46.01 6.93
N ALA A 41 18.43 -44.69 6.89
CA ALA A 41 18.25 -43.83 8.07
C ALA A 41 16.81 -43.87 8.63
N SER A 42 15.80 -43.91 7.75
CA SER A 42 14.38 -44.02 8.14
C SER A 42 14.10 -45.35 8.84
N ARG A 43 14.64 -46.46 8.30
CA ARG A 43 14.54 -47.78 8.91
C ARG A 43 15.25 -47.85 10.26
N GLN A 44 16.42 -47.22 10.40
CA GLN A 44 17.15 -47.13 11.67
C GLN A 44 16.38 -46.35 12.75
N ARG A 45 15.55 -45.37 12.35
CA ARG A 45 14.65 -44.64 13.24
C ARG A 45 13.34 -45.38 13.55
N GLY A 46 13.12 -46.56 12.97
CA GLY A 46 11.90 -47.35 13.16
C GLY A 46 10.68 -46.83 12.38
N GLU A 47 10.88 -45.95 11.39
CA GLU A 47 9.79 -45.43 10.57
C GLU A 47 9.44 -46.43 9.44
N GLY A 48 8.14 -46.71 9.27
CA GLY A 48 7.63 -47.65 8.26
C GLY A 48 7.55 -47.10 6.83
N TYR A 49 8.01 -45.87 6.61
CA TYR A 49 8.00 -45.16 5.33
C TYR A 49 9.33 -44.41 5.12
N VAL A 50 9.60 -43.96 3.89
CA VAL A 50 10.79 -43.17 3.57
C VAL A 50 10.58 -41.73 4.04
N ASN A 51 11.34 -41.31 5.04
CA ASN A 51 11.19 -39.97 5.62
C ASN A 51 11.91 -38.92 4.76
N LEU A 52 11.20 -38.37 3.78
CA LEU A 52 11.74 -37.36 2.86
C LEU A 52 12.13 -36.05 3.55
N ALA A 53 11.68 -35.78 4.79
CA ALA A 53 12.17 -34.62 5.52
C ALA A 53 13.68 -34.72 5.84
N LEU A 54 14.25 -35.94 5.86
CA LEU A 54 15.68 -36.14 6.07
C LEU A 54 16.56 -35.51 4.96
N LEU A 55 16.03 -35.31 3.75
CA LEU A 55 16.70 -34.60 2.64
C LEU A 55 16.94 -33.13 2.95
N THR A 56 15.94 -32.52 3.57
CA THR A 56 15.93 -31.11 3.90
C THR A 56 16.63 -30.84 5.23
N ASP A 57 16.63 -31.84 6.12
CA ASP A 57 17.16 -31.78 7.47
C ASP A 57 18.69 -31.83 7.56
N GLY A 58 19.43 -31.97 6.45
CA GLY A 58 20.91 -31.94 6.45
C GLY A 58 21.52 -30.63 7.00
N LEU A 59 20.70 -29.60 7.22
CA LEU A 59 21.05 -28.35 7.91
C LEU A 59 20.59 -28.31 9.38
N ARG A 60 19.84 -29.30 9.89
CA ARG A 60 19.38 -29.38 11.29
C ARG A 60 20.46 -29.79 12.29
N ALA A 61 21.75 -29.75 11.91
CA ALA A 61 22.85 -29.69 12.87
C ALA A 61 22.74 -28.43 13.78
N GLU A 62 21.91 -27.45 13.39
CA GLU A 62 21.56 -26.26 14.18
C GLU A 62 20.84 -26.55 15.50
N ARG A 63 20.00 -27.61 15.57
CA ARG A 63 19.27 -27.97 16.80
C ARG A 63 20.21 -28.40 17.93
N GLU A 64 21.39 -28.93 17.59
CA GLU A 64 22.40 -29.37 18.55
C GLU A 64 23.47 -28.29 18.83
N GLN A 65 23.58 -27.25 17.99
CA GLN A 65 24.66 -26.26 18.06
C GLN A 65 24.24 -24.81 18.28
N ASN A 66 22.95 -24.47 18.43
CA ASN A 66 22.46 -23.09 18.66
C ASN A 66 23.02 -22.06 17.64
N ILE A 67 23.30 -22.48 16.42
CA ILE A 67 23.69 -21.61 15.30
C ILE A 67 22.52 -21.49 14.34
N THR A 68 22.26 -20.28 13.84
CA THR A 68 21.18 -19.99 12.87
C THR A 68 21.83 -19.72 11.51
N ILE A 69 21.57 -20.55 10.50
CA ILE A 69 21.83 -20.26 9.09
C ILE A 69 20.57 -19.57 8.54
N ASP A 70 20.74 -18.36 8.02
CA ASP A 70 19.64 -17.39 7.84
C ASP A 70 18.56 -17.82 6.83
N VAL A 71 18.91 -18.41 5.68
CA VAL A 71 17.95 -18.95 4.68
C VAL A 71 18.66 -20.04 3.87
N ALA A 72 18.05 -21.21 3.72
CA ALA A 72 18.60 -22.27 2.86
C ALA A 72 17.98 -22.21 1.46
N TYR A 73 18.82 -22.17 0.42
CA TYR A 73 18.37 -22.21 -0.96
C TYR A 73 18.48 -23.63 -1.52
N ARG A 74 17.39 -24.13 -2.10
CA ARG A 74 17.34 -25.40 -2.84
C ARG A 74 17.02 -25.15 -4.30
N TYR A 75 17.59 -25.97 -5.17
CA TYR A 75 17.46 -25.84 -6.61
C TYR A 75 16.90 -27.14 -7.16
N PHE A 76 15.89 -27.02 -8.02
CA PHE A 76 15.40 -28.14 -8.80
C PHE A 76 14.90 -27.64 -10.15
N ALA A 77 14.69 -28.56 -11.09
CA ALA A 77 14.20 -28.23 -12.40
C ALA A 77 13.27 -29.32 -12.91
N THR A 78 12.33 -28.92 -13.75
CA THR A 78 11.55 -29.82 -14.61
C THR A 78 11.95 -29.57 -16.07
N PRO A 79 11.49 -30.41 -17.02
CA PRO A 79 11.68 -30.13 -18.44
C PRO A 79 11.11 -28.77 -18.91
N ARG A 80 10.21 -28.16 -18.12
CA ARG A 80 9.57 -26.88 -18.45
C ARG A 80 10.22 -25.68 -17.77
N ARG A 81 10.70 -25.81 -16.53
CA ARG A 81 11.08 -24.65 -15.70
C ARG A 81 12.16 -24.96 -14.66
N LYS A 82 12.94 -23.96 -14.30
CA LYS A 82 13.90 -24.01 -13.17
C LYS A 82 13.30 -23.34 -11.94
N PHE A 83 13.65 -23.85 -10.77
CA PHE A 83 13.10 -23.39 -9.50
C PHE A 83 14.19 -23.12 -8.48
N ILE A 84 14.01 -22.05 -7.71
CA ILE A 84 14.79 -21.73 -6.52
C ILE A 84 13.82 -21.66 -5.34
N ILE A 85 14.00 -22.54 -4.36
CA ILE A 85 13.22 -22.55 -3.13
C ILE A 85 14.04 -21.87 -2.04
N ALA A 86 13.50 -20.80 -1.46
CA ALA A 86 13.96 -20.24 -0.19
C ALA A 86 13.21 -20.93 0.96
N ASP A 87 13.92 -21.76 1.72
CA ASP A 87 13.39 -22.40 2.92
C ASP A 87 13.52 -21.45 4.12
N THR A 88 12.41 -20.81 4.49
CA THR A 88 12.37 -19.83 5.59
C THR A 88 11.85 -20.48 6.87
N PRO A 89 12.58 -20.44 8.02
CA PRO A 89 12.13 -21.08 9.27
C PRO A 89 10.78 -20.53 9.77
N GLY A 90 9.90 -21.41 10.27
CA GLY A 90 8.48 -21.08 10.57
C GLY A 90 8.16 -20.63 11.99
N HIS A 91 9.11 -20.09 12.76
CA HIS A 91 8.92 -19.74 14.17
C HIS A 91 8.89 -18.21 14.40
N VAL A 92 8.38 -17.78 15.55
CA VAL A 92 7.98 -16.40 15.86
C VAL A 92 9.14 -15.38 15.79
N GLN A 93 10.39 -15.84 15.84
CA GLN A 93 11.60 -15.03 15.78
C GLN A 93 12.16 -14.78 14.35
N TYR A 94 11.41 -15.08 13.28
CA TYR A 94 11.98 -15.18 11.93
C TYR A 94 11.40 -14.23 10.87
N THR A 95 10.77 -13.10 11.25
CA THR A 95 10.38 -12.05 10.26
C THR A 95 11.59 -11.64 9.41
N ARG A 96 12.76 -11.48 10.03
CA ARG A 96 14.04 -11.19 9.33
C ARG A 96 14.34 -12.18 8.20
N ASN A 97 14.21 -13.48 8.46
CA ASN A 97 14.59 -14.51 7.49
C ASN A 97 13.57 -14.59 6.35
N MET A 98 12.29 -14.38 6.65
CA MET A 98 11.27 -14.24 5.62
C MET A 98 11.49 -13.00 4.76
N VAL A 99 11.82 -11.85 5.36
CA VAL A 99 12.13 -10.62 4.61
C VAL A 99 13.34 -10.82 3.70
N THR A 100 14.41 -11.42 4.20
CA THR A 100 15.61 -11.70 3.39
C THR A 100 15.32 -12.72 2.28
N GLY A 101 14.72 -13.87 2.60
CA GLY A 101 14.52 -14.97 1.67
C GLY A 101 13.35 -14.79 0.69
N ALA A 102 12.31 -14.08 1.09
CA ALA A 102 11.09 -13.91 0.31
C ALA A 102 11.02 -12.55 -0.43
N SER A 103 11.91 -11.59 -0.14
CA SER A 103 12.00 -10.32 -0.89
C SER A 103 12.22 -10.49 -2.38
N THR A 104 12.87 -11.56 -2.82
CA THR A 104 13.09 -11.85 -4.26
C THR A 104 12.13 -12.91 -4.82
N ALA A 105 11.20 -13.40 -3.99
CA ALA A 105 10.25 -14.41 -4.41
C ALA A 105 9.14 -13.80 -5.26
N GLU A 106 8.69 -14.59 -6.24
CA GLU A 106 7.53 -14.31 -7.08
C GLU A 106 6.32 -15.14 -6.63
N LEU A 107 6.55 -16.21 -5.87
CA LEU A 107 5.50 -17.05 -5.29
C LEU A 107 5.82 -17.40 -3.83
N ALA A 108 4.82 -17.38 -2.97
CA ALA A 108 4.92 -17.86 -1.60
C ALA A 108 3.98 -19.05 -1.40
N ILE A 109 4.49 -20.15 -0.85
CA ILE A 109 3.69 -21.30 -0.41
C ILE A 109 3.53 -21.22 1.09
N VAL A 110 2.28 -21.10 1.57
CA VAL A 110 1.93 -21.18 2.99
C VAL A 110 1.27 -22.53 3.25
N LEU A 111 1.91 -23.38 4.04
CA LEU A 111 1.32 -24.63 4.48
C LEU A 111 0.38 -24.40 5.66
N VAL A 112 -0.74 -25.12 5.66
CA VAL A 112 -1.73 -25.16 6.74
C VAL A 112 -2.03 -26.62 7.06
N ASP A 113 -1.84 -27.06 8.30
CA ASP A 113 -2.21 -28.41 8.75
C ASP A 113 -3.75 -28.52 8.81
N ALA A 114 -4.33 -29.39 7.98
CA ALA A 114 -5.78 -29.58 7.86
C ALA A 114 -6.46 -29.92 9.20
N ARG A 115 -5.73 -30.54 10.14
CA ARG A 115 -6.27 -30.90 11.46
C ARG A 115 -6.39 -29.70 12.40
N LYS A 116 -5.61 -28.65 12.15
CA LYS A 116 -5.50 -27.48 13.03
C LYS A 116 -6.27 -26.27 12.49
N GLY A 117 -6.52 -26.23 11.18
CA GLY A 117 -7.10 -25.07 10.51
C GLY A 117 -6.15 -23.88 10.44
N VAL A 118 -6.68 -22.68 10.21
CA VAL A 118 -5.88 -21.48 10.03
C VAL A 118 -5.35 -20.97 11.38
N LEU A 119 -4.03 -21.02 11.56
CA LEU A 119 -3.37 -20.51 12.76
C LEU A 119 -2.89 -19.07 12.60
N THR A 120 -2.60 -18.42 13.73
CA THR A 120 -1.96 -17.09 13.77
C THR A 120 -0.67 -17.04 12.94
N GLN A 121 0.12 -18.12 12.95
CA GLN A 121 1.35 -18.22 12.15
C GLN A 121 1.07 -18.26 10.64
N SER A 122 0.03 -18.98 10.20
CA SER A 122 -0.38 -19.01 8.79
C SER A 122 -0.81 -17.62 8.32
N ARG A 123 -1.58 -16.90 9.15
CA ARG A 123 -1.97 -15.50 8.91
C ARG A 123 -0.76 -14.56 8.83
N ARG A 124 0.16 -14.67 9.79
CA ARG A 124 1.41 -13.90 9.83
C ARG A 124 2.23 -14.08 8.56
N HIS A 125 2.41 -15.30 8.08
CA HIS A 125 3.17 -15.56 6.85
C HIS A 125 2.47 -14.96 5.62
N GLY A 126 1.14 -15.08 5.53
CA GLY A 126 0.36 -14.42 4.48
C GLY A 126 0.51 -12.89 4.51
N PHE A 127 0.47 -12.28 5.69
CA PHE A 127 0.65 -10.84 5.86
C PHE A 127 2.04 -10.38 5.42
N ILE A 128 3.10 -11.04 5.88
CA ILE A 128 4.49 -10.68 5.50
C ILE A 128 4.71 -10.89 4.00
N ALA A 129 4.19 -11.97 3.41
CA ALA A 129 4.26 -12.20 1.97
C ALA A 129 3.57 -11.07 1.17
N SER A 130 2.39 -10.63 1.64
CA SER A 130 1.69 -9.48 1.05
C SER A 130 2.48 -8.19 1.22
N LEU A 131 3.08 -7.95 2.39
CA LEU A 131 3.89 -6.75 2.66
C LEU A 131 5.14 -6.70 1.78
N LEU A 132 5.77 -7.84 1.53
CA LEU A 132 6.90 -7.98 0.61
C LEU A 132 6.49 -7.87 -0.86
N GLY A 133 5.19 -7.75 -1.17
CA GLY A 133 4.70 -7.59 -2.54
C GLY A 133 4.89 -8.85 -3.38
N ILE A 134 4.83 -10.04 -2.78
CA ILE A 134 4.88 -11.31 -3.51
C ILE A 134 3.57 -11.46 -4.29
N PRO A 135 3.61 -11.59 -5.63
CA PRO A 135 2.41 -11.52 -6.46
C PRO A 135 1.51 -12.75 -6.34
N HIS A 136 2.10 -13.94 -6.19
CA HIS A 136 1.37 -15.21 -6.13
C HIS A 136 1.45 -15.84 -4.73
N LEU A 137 0.31 -16.08 -4.09
CA LEU A 137 0.22 -16.73 -2.80
C LEU A 137 -0.53 -18.06 -2.94
N VAL A 138 0.12 -19.15 -2.53
CA VAL A 138 -0.40 -20.51 -2.63
C VAL A 138 -0.60 -21.07 -1.22
N ILE A 139 -1.83 -21.40 -0.87
CA ILE A 139 -2.19 -22.01 0.41
C ILE A 139 -2.30 -23.52 0.21
N CYS A 140 -1.33 -24.25 0.72
CA CYS A 140 -1.32 -25.71 0.70
C CYS A 140 -1.96 -26.24 1.98
N VAL A 141 -3.19 -26.70 1.89
CA VAL A 141 -3.89 -27.39 2.99
C VAL A 141 -3.33 -28.81 3.06
N ASN A 142 -2.35 -29.01 3.93
CA ASN A 142 -1.55 -30.21 4.03
C ASN A 142 -2.12 -31.20 5.05
N LYS A 143 -1.72 -32.46 4.94
CA LYS A 143 -2.16 -33.59 5.79
C LYS A 143 -3.63 -33.94 5.62
N MET A 144 -4.15 -33.79 4.41
CA MET A 144 -5.51 -34.24 4.07
C MET A 144 -5.72 -35.74 4.35
N ASP A 145 -4.65 -36.54 4.32
CA ASP A 145 -4.67 -37.97 4.67
C ASP A 145 -5.02 -38.24 6.14
N LEU A 146 -4.90 -37.25 7.03
CA LEU A 146 -5.25 -37.39 8.44
C LEU A 146 -6.66 -36.88 8.77
N VAL A 147 -7.36 -36.31 7.79
CA VAL A 147 -8.76 -35.86 7.90
C VAL A 147 -9.61 -36.57 6.84
N ASP A 148 -9.20 -37.78 6.45
CA ASP A 148 -9.86 -38.65 5.49
C ASP A 148 -10.22 -37.95 4.16
N TYR A 149 -9.40 -36.99 3.74
CA TYR A 149 -9.59 -36.19 2.53
C TYR A 149 -10.95 -35.47 2.44
N SER A 150 -11.52 -35.06 3.59
CA SER A 150 -12.79 -34.33 3.67
C SER A 150 -12.77 -33.02 2.87
N GLU A 151 -13.77 -32.85 2.01
CA GLU A 151 -14.02 -31.60 1.27
C GLU A 151 -14.43 -30.48 2.23
N GLU A 152 -15.27 -30.79 3.22
CA GLU A 152 -15.77 -29.81 4.19
C GLU A 152 -14.64 -29.13 4.96
N VAL A 153 -13.66 -29.91 5.46
CA VAL A 153 -12.50 -29.36 6.18
C VAL A 153 -11.67 -28.45 5.28
N PHE A 154 -11.49 -28.81 4.00
CA PHE A 154 -10.77 -27.98 3.05
C PHE A 154 -11.50 -26.65 2.78
N GLU A 155 -12.82 -26.72 2.55
CA GLU A 155 -13.66 -25.55 2.27
C GLU A 155 -13.73 -24.60 3.46
N GLU A 156 -13.83 -25.12 4.69
CA GLU A 156 -13.78 -24.31 5.93
C GLU A 156 -12.46 -23.52 6.04
N ILE A 157 -11.32 -24.19 5.81
CA ILE A 157 -9.99 -23.56 5.85
C ILE A 157 -9.85 -22.52 4.72
N ARG A 158 -10.35 -22.86 3.53
CA ARG A 158 -10.32 -21.96 2.37
C ARG A 158 -11.12 -20.69 2.66
N ASP A 159 -12.33 -20.81 3.18
CA ASP A 159 -13.22 -19.69 3.43
C ASP A 159 -12.69 -18.81 4.58
N GLU A 160 -12.18 -19.43 5.66
CA GLU A 160 -11.53 -18.72 6.76
C GLU A 160 -10.32 -17.91 6.28
N TYR A 161 -9.44 -18.54 5.50
CA TYR A 161 -8.23 -17.88 5.01
C TYR A 161 -8.57 -16.81 3.95
N THR A 162 -9.58 -17.05 3.11
CA THR A 162 -10.05 -16.05 2.11
C THR A 162 -10.61 -14.82 2.81
N GLY A 163 -11.39 -14.99 3.88
CA GLY A 163 -11.86 -13.89 4.72
C GLY A 163 -10.71 -13.08 5.31
N PHE A 164 -9.64 -13.74 5.75
CA PHE A 164 -8.41 -13.07 6.19
C PHE A 164 -7.68 -12.35 5.05
N ALA A 165 -7.45 -13.03 3.93
CA ALA A 165 -6.71 -12.53 2.77
C ALA A 165 -7.40 -11.36 2.07
N SER A 166 -8.74 -11.22 2.19
CA SER A 166 -9.49 -10.07 1.67
C SER A 166 -9.02 -8.71 2.26
N LYS A 167 -8.39 -8.74 3.44
CA LYS A 167 -7.80 -7.57 4.09
C LYS A 167 -6.37 -7.29 3.61
N LEU A 168 -5.78 -8.20 2.85
CA LEU A 168 -4.43 -8.11 2.31
C LEU A 168 -4.47 -7.68 0.84
N GLY A 169 -3.43 -6.97 0.39
CA GLY A 169 -3.28 -6.57 -1.02
C GLY A 169 -2.78 -7.69 -1.93
N VAL A 170 -3.22 -8.94 -1.70
CA VAL A 170 -2.76 -10.12 -2.45
C VAL A 170 -3.44 -10.14 -3.82
N LYS A 171 -2.65 -10.26 -4.90
CA LYS A 171 -3.16 -10.21 -6.28
C LYS A 171 -3.70 -11.56 -6.75
N ASP A 172 -3.00 -12.64 -6.43
CA ASP A 172 -3.34 -14.00 -6.84
C ASP A 172 -3.24 -14.95 -5.64
N LEU A 173 -4.36 -15.60 -5.31
CA LEU A 173 -4.49 -16.51 -4.17
C LEU A 173 -5.04 -17.85 -4.66
N THR A 174 -4.26 -18.91 -4.51
CA THR A 174 -4.64 -20.27 -4.91
C THR A 174 -4.63 -21.21 -3.71
N PHE A 175 -5.59 -22.12 -3.63
CA PHE A 175 -5.69 -23.14 -2.58
C PHE A 175 -5.50 -24.54 -3.18
N LEU A 176 -4.70 -25.39 -2.52
CA LEU A 176 -4.50 -26.79 -2.92
C LEU A 176 -4.64 -27.74 -1.73
N PRO A 177 -5.52 -28.75 -1.78
CA PRO A 177 -5.54 -29.83 -0.81
C PRO A 177 -4.42 -30.82 -1.13
N ILE A 178 -3.49 -31.03 -0.22
CA ILE A 178 -2.33 -31.91 -0.44
C ILE A 178 -2.08 -32.87 0.73
N SER A 179 -1.37 -33.96 0.44
CA SER A 179 -0.63 -34.71 1.45
C SER A 179 0.83 -34.76 1.04
N ALA A 180 1.69 -33.99 1.70
CA ALA A 180 3.13 -34.01 1.45
C ALA A 180 3.76 -35.39 1.68
N LEU A 181 3.19 -36.18 2.61
CA LEU A 181 3.70 -37.51 2.96
C LEU A 181 3.32 -38.54 1.88
N ARG A 182 2.06 -38.56 1.47
CA ARG A 182 1.51 -39.54 0.51
C ARG A 182 1.78 -39.13 -0.95
N GLY A 183 1.94 -37.83 -1.20
CA GLY A 183 2.13 -37.24 -2.52
C GLY A 183 0.85 -36.79 -3.22
N ASP A 184 -0.30 -36.86 -2.55
CA ASP A 184 -1.59 -36.43 -3.08
C ASP A 184 -1.54 -34.96 -3.52
N ASN A 185 -1.89 -34.70 -4.77
CA ASN A 185 -1.92 -33.38 -5.43
C ASN A 185 -0.59 -32.60 -5.42
N VAL A 186 0.54 -33.25 -5.09
CA VAL A 186 1.87 -32.62 -5.17
C VAL A 186 2.37 -32.62 -6.61
N ALA A 187 2.73 -33.78 -7.16
CA ALA A 187 3.14 -33.92 -8.56
C ALA A 187 2.01 -34.46 -9.45
N ALA A 188 1.27 -35.47 -8.97
CA ALA A 188 0.15 -36.09 -9.66
C ALA A 188 -1.18 -35.76 -8.97
N LYS A 189 -2.28 -35.80 -9.73
CA LYS A 189 -3.64 -35.66 -9.18
C LYS A 189 -3.92 -36.84 -8.24
N SER A 190 -4.56 -36.56 -7.12
CA SER A 190 -4.98 -37.57 -6.16
C SER A 190 -6.30 -38.21 -6.57
N GLU A 191 -6.38 -39.54 -6.44
CA GLU A 191 -7.64 -40.28 -6.53
C GLU A 191 -8.49 -40.14 -5.25
N ASN A 192 -7.88 -39.72 -4.14
CA ASN A 192 -8.53 -39.57 -2.83
C ASN A 192 -9.30 -38.24 -2.70
N THR A 193 -9.06 -37.27 -3.59
CA THR A 193 -9.77 -35.98 -3.63
C THR A 193 -10.53 -35.81 -4.95
N PRO A 194 -11.52 -36.67 -5.28
CA PRO A 194 -12.25 -36.58 -6.55
C PRO A 194 -13.08 -35.30 -6.69
N TRP A 195 -13.37 -34.64 -5.56
CA TRP A 195 -14.07 -33.36 -5.48
C TRP A 195 -13.19 -32.15 -5.85
N TYR A 196 -11.85 -32.31 -5.87
CA TYR A 196 -10.94 -31.21 -6.19
C TYR A 196 -10.58 -31.20 -7.69
N ASP A 197 -11.17 -30.26 -8.43
CA ASP A 197 -10.94 -30.12 -9.87
C ASP A 197 -9.65 -29.37 -10.25
N GLY A 198 -9.05 -28.67 -9.28
CA GLY A 198 -7.87 -27.82 -9.50
C GLY A 198 -6.61 -28.55 -9.96
N SER A 199 -5.54 -27.78 -10.20
CA SER A 199 -4.25 -28.32 -10.61
C SER A 199 -3.45 -28.89 -9.43
N THR A 200 -2.44 -29.69 -9.74
CA THR A 200 -1.43 -30.13 -8.76
C THR A 200 -0.47 -29.00 -8.44
N LEU A 201 0.21 -29.08 -7.30
CA LEU A 201 1.20 -28.08 -6.89
C LEU A 201 2.29 -27.92 -7.95
N LEU A 202 2.87 -29.03 -8.43
CA LEU A 202 3.92 -28.98 -9.45
C LEU A 202 3.42 -28.34 -10.75
N HIS A 203 2.20 -28.68 -11.19
CA HIS A 203 1.64 -28.08 -12.40
C HIS A 203 1.43 -26.57 -12.24
N HIS A 204 0.93 -26.13 -11.09
CA HIS A 204 0.79 -24.70 -10.78
C HIS A 204 2.15 -24.00 -10.78
N LEU A 205 3.17 -24.57 -10.14
CA LEU A 205 4.54 -24.03 -10.13
C LEU A 205 5.14 -23.95 -11.55
N GLU A 206 4.84 -24.90 -12.43
CA GLU A 206 5.29 -24.86 -13.83
C GLU A 206 4.61 -23.80 -14.69
N THR A 207 3.35 -23.46 -14.37
CA THR A 207 2.48 -22.66 -15.25
C THR A 207 2.25 -21.24 -14.75
N VAL A 208 2.52 -20.94 -13.47
CA VAL A 208 2.33 -19.60 -12.91
C VAL A 208 3.15 -18.57 -13.70
N PRO A 209 2.55 -17.46 -14.15
CA PRO A 209 3.25 -16.44 -14.91
C PRO A 209 4.34 -15.79 -14.05
N VAL A 210 5.57 -15.71 -14.58
CA VAL A 210 6.72 -15.04 -13.94
C VAL A 210 7.10 -13.82 -14.75
N GLY A 211 7.60 -12.79 -14.07
CA GLY A 211 7.94 -11.52 -14.70
C GLY A 211 6.75 -10.63 -15.09
N SER A 212 5.50 -11.09 -15.00
CA SER A 212 4.29 -10.26 -15.19
C SER A 212 4.18 -9.12 -14.16
N SER A 213 4.82 -9.29 -13.00
CA SER A 213 4.93 -8.25 -11.96
C SER A 213 6.03 -7.23 -12.24
N ARG A 214 6.87 -7.41 -13.27
CA ARG A 214 7.90 -6.43 -13.61
C ARG A 214 7.23 -5.18 -14.17
N ASN A 215 7.60 -4.04 -13.61
CA ASN A 215 7.19 -2.76 -14.14
C ASN A 215 7.94 -2.52 -15.47
N LEU A 216 7.24 -2.63 -16.60
CA LEU A 216 7.78 -2.38 -17.94
C LEU A 216 7.48 -0.98 -18.46
N VAL A 217 6.80 -0.14 -17.67
CA VAL A 217 6.35 1.20 -18.07
C VAL A 217 7.29 2.27 -17.51
N ASP A 218 7.62 2.18 -16.24
CA ASP A 218 8.39 3.19 -15.53
C ASP A 218 9.89 2.95 -15.70
N PHE A 219 10.51 3.59 -16.69
CA PHE A 219 11.95 3.45 -16.89
C PHE A 219 12.75 4.07 -15.75
N ARG A 220 13.53 3.22 -15.07
CA ARG A 220 14.45 3.60 -13.99
C ARG A 220 15.78 2.89 -14.23
N PHE A 221 16.82 3.68 -14.51
CA PHE A 221 18.17 3.17 -14.71
C PHE A 221 19.13 3.78 -13.70
N PRO A 222 19.32 3.14 -12.54
CA PRO A 222 20.29 3.58 -11.56
C PRO A 222 21.71 3.28 -12.07
N VAL A 223 22.52 4.33 -12.20
CA VAL A 223 23.88 4.22 -12.71
C VAL A 223 24.76 3.55 -11.65
N GLN A 224 25.42 2.45 -12.04
CA GLN A 224 26.32 1.68 -11.18
C GLN A 224 27.77 2.06 -11.41
N TYR A 225 28.14 2.31 -12.66
CA TYR A 225 29.53 2.54 -13.05
C TYR A 225 29.63 3.37 -14.33
N VAL A 226 30.70 4.16 -14.47
CA VAL A 226 31.00 4.94 -15.67
C VAL A 226 32.18 4.31 -16.39
N ILE A 227 31.96 3.88 -17.63
CA ILE A 227 32.95 3.25 -18.49
C ILE A 227 33.56 4.32 -19.41
N ARG A 228 34.87 4.50 -19.30
CA ARG A 228 35.65 5.44 -20.13
C ARG A 228 37.00 4.83 -20.50
N PRO A 229 37.07 4.01 -21.56
CA PRO A 229 38.32 3.39 -21.99
C PRO A 229 39.26 4.39 -22.68
N ASP A 230 38.71 5.42 -23.32
CA ASP A 230 39.43 6.48 -24.01
C ASP A 230 38.68 7.83 -23.91
N GLN A 231 39.13 8.85 -24.65
CA GLN A 231 38.55 10.20 -24.58
C GLN A 231 37.18 10.29 -25.28
N ASP A 232 36.92 9.44 -26.28
CA ASP A 232 35.78 9.51 -27.19
C ASP A 232 34.62 8.60 -26.77
N TYR A 233 34.88 7.61 -25.90
CA TYR A 233 33.85 6.72 -25.38
C TYR A 233 33.50 7.03 -23.92
N ARG A 234 32.22 7.33 -23.67
CA ARG A 234 31.63 7.42 -22.33
C ARG A 234 30.32 6.63 -22.27
N GLY A 235 30.34 5.52 -21.53
CA GLY A 235 29.17 4.66 -21.31
C GLY A 235 28.79 4.56 -19.83
N TYR A 236 27.49 4.46 -19.56
CA TYR A 236 26.96 4.36 -18.20
C TYR A 236 26.40 2.97 -17.98
N ALA A 237 27.11 2.18 -17.18
CA ALA A 237 26.75 0.81 -16.90
C ALA A 237 25.82 0.72 -15.68
N GLY A 238 24.84 -0.17 -15.79
CA GLY A 238 23.85 -0.41 -14.75
C GLY A 238 22.93 -1.55 -15.11
N ARG A 239 22.09 -1.94 -14.15
CA ARG A 239 20.99 -2.88 -14.38
C ARG A 239 19.70 -2.08 -14.49
N VAL A 240 18.92 -2.31 -15.55
CA VAL A 240 17.61 -1.67 -15.71
C VAL A 240 16.72 -2.12 -14.56
N ALA A 241 16.36 -1.20 -13.66
CA ALA A 241 15.53 -1.53 -12.49
C ALA A 241 14.08 -1.76 -12.91
N SER A 242 13.58 -0.94 -13.83
CA SER A 242 12.23 -1.05 -14.39
C SER A 242 12.15 -0.32 -15.73
N GLY A 243 11.06 -0.55 -16.45
CA GLY A 243 10.78 -0.01 -17.77
C GLY A 243 11.54 -0.68 -18.89
N THR A 244 11.42 -0.09 -20.08
CA THR A 244 12.26 -0.39 -21.24
C THR A 244 12.89 0.89 -21.78
N ILE A 245 13.97 0.73 -22.54
CA ILE A 245 14.68 1.83 -23.19
C ILE A 245 15.19 1.42 -24.56
N GLN A 246 15.05 2.33 -25.51
CA GLN A 246 15.54 2.18 -26.89
C GLN A 246 16.48 3.33 -27.25
N PRO A 247 17.41 3.12 -28.19
CA PRO A 247 18.14 4.22 -28.82
C PRO A 247 17.19 5.28 -29.41
N GLY A 248 17.56 6.55 -29.30
CA GLY A 248 16.80 7.69 -29.77
C GLY A 248 15.80 8.26 -28.75
N GLU A 249 15.58 7.64 -27.60
CA GLU A 249 14.66 8.14 -26.58
C GLU A 249 15.21 9.33 -25.77
N GLU A 250 14.32 10.25 -25.38
CA GLU A 250 14.65 11.38 -24.49
C GLU A 250 14.63 10.96 -23.02
N VAL A 251 15.70 11.31 -22.31
CA VAL A 251 15.92 10.96 -20.91
C VAL A 251 16.37 12.17 -20.09
N VAL A 252 16.12 12.09 -18.79
CA VAL A 252 16.57 13.03 -17.77
C VAL A 252 17.52 12.31 -16.82
N VAL A 253 18.59 13.00 -16.42
CA VAL A 253 19.54 12.52 -15.42
C VAL A 253 19.25 13.16 -14.07
N LEU A 254 18.94 12.36 -13.05
CA LEU A 254 18.73 12.81 -11.68
C LEU A 254 20.01 12.63 -10.84
N PRO A 255 20.34 13.56 -9.92
CA PRO A 255 19.51 14.68 -9.47
C PRO A 255 19.62 15.95 -10.33
N GLY A 256 20.58 16.04 -11.24
CA GLY A 256 20.92 17.28 -11.95
C GLY A 256 19.81 17.85 -12.84
N GLY A 257 18.88 17.02 -13.30
CA GLY A 257 17.77 17.40 -14.18
C GLY A 257 18.15 17.61 -15.65
N GLY A 258 19.41 17.34 -16.01
CA GLY A 258 19.90 17.46 -17.38
C GLY A 258 19.14 16.54 -18.33
N GLN A 259 18.64 17.09 -19.43
CA GLN A 259 17.96 16.36 -20.49
C GLN A 259 18.97 15.97 -21.58
N THR A 260 18.82 14.77 -22.13
CA THR A 260 19.62 14.28 -23.25
C THR A 260 18.87 13.17 -23.99
N ARG A 261 19.48 12.59 -25.03
CA ARG A 261 18.93 11.46 -25.81
C ARG A 261 19.85 10.25 -25.70
N VAL A 262 19.27 9.05 -25.67
CA VAL A 262 20.03 7.80 -25.73
C VAL A 262 20.57 7.60 -27.13
N VAL A 263 21.89 7.48 -27.28
CA VAL A 263 22.55 7.21 -28.57
C VAL A 263 22.59 5.71 -28.85
N ALA A 264 22.94 4.93 -27.84
CA ALA A 264 23.07 3.48 -27.96
C ALA A 264 22.77 2.77 -26.64
N VAL A 265 22.27 1.55 -26.77
CA VAL A 265 22.07 0.59 -25.69
C VAL A 265 22.95 -0.61 -25.99
N GLU A 266 23.86 -0.96 -25.08
CA GLU A 266 24.81 -2.06 -25.27
C GLU A 266 24.60 -3.14 -24.20
N GLY A 267 24.37 -4.37 -24.65
CA GLY A 267 24.36 -5.55 -23.79
C GLY A 267 25.72 -6.28 -23.80
N VAL A 268 25.75 -7.47 -23.22
CA VAL A 268 26.97 -8.30 -23.14
C VAL A 268 27.55 -8.65 -24.52
N ASN A 269 26.70 -8.72 -25.55
CA ASN A 269 27.09 -9.11 -26.91
C ASN A 269 27.19 -7.92 -27.89
N GLY A 270 27.21 -6.68 -27.38
CA GLY A 270 27.25 -5.46 -28.19
C GLY A 270 25.92 -4.68 -28.20
N GLU A 271 25.76 -3.79 -29.18
CA GLU A 271 24.59 -2.92 -29.31
C GLU A 271 23.29 -3.72 -29.52
N MET A 272 22.20 -3.24 -28.93
CA MET A 272 20.88 -3.86 -28.98
C MET A 272 19.79 -2.82 -29.22
N PRO A 273 18.68 -3.19 -29.89
CA PRO A 273 17.62 -2.25 -30.26
C PRO A 273 16.77 -1.82 -29.06
N GLU A 274 16.73 -2.62 -28.00
CA GLU A 274 15.93 -2.37 -26.79
C GLU A 274 16.57 -3.10 -25.61
N ALA A 275 16.44 -2.53 -24.42
CA ALA A 275 16.70 -3.20 -23.17
C ALA A 275 15.52 -3.06 -22.21
N SER A 276 15.37 -4.03 -21.33
CA SER A 276 14.23 -4.22 -20.44
C SER A 276 14.63 -4.48 -18.99
N ALA A 277 13.66 -4.33 -18.09
CA ALA A 277 13.84 -4.54 -16.65
C ALA A 277 14.52 -5.89 -16.32
N GLY A 278 15.64 -5.79 -15.59
CA GLY A 278 16.46 -6.90 -15.13
C GLY A 278 17.72 -7.16 -15.95
N GLU A 279 17.85 -6.56 -17.13
CA GLU A 279 19.05 -6.66 -17.98
C GLU A 279 20.15 -5.70 -17.52
N SER A 280 21.40 -6.15 -17.59
CA SER A 280 22.58 -5.32 -17.34
C SER A 280 23.09 -4.77 -18.66
N ILE A 281 23.16 -3.45 -18.76
CA ILE A 281 23.45 -2.74 -20.01
C ILE A 281 24.43 -1.59 -19.78
N VAL A 282 24.97 -1.07 -20.86
CA VAL A 282 25.68 0.21 -20.94
C VAL A 282 24.86 1.16 -21.81
N LEU A 283 24.54 2.34 -21.28
CA LEU A 283 23.89 3.41 -22.03
C LEU A 283 24.91 4.44 -22.48
N ARG A 284 24.84 4.86 -23.74
CA ARG A 284 25.51 6.07 -24.22
C ARG A 284 24.47 7.15 -24.50
N VAL A 285 24.80 8.39 -24.15
CA VAL A 285 23.92 9.55 -24.34
C VAL A 285 24.61 10.59 -25.23
N GLU A 286 23.82 11.48 -25.81
CA GLU A 286 24.29 12.46 -26.81
C GLU A 286 25.09 13.60 -26.18
N ASP A 287 24.65 14.08 -25.01
CA ASP A 287 25.24 15.25 -24.37
C ASP A 287 26.27 14.88 -23.29
N GLU A 288 27.30 15.71 -23.14
CA GLU A 288 28.28 15.56 -22.07
C GLU A 288 27.72 16.03 -20.71
N LEU A 289 26.86 15.22 -20.11
CA LEU A 289 26.32 15.44 -18.77
C LEU A 289 27.26 14.89 -17.70
N ASP A 290 27.28 15.51 -16.51
CA ASP A 290 28.01 14.97 -15.36
C ASP A 290 27.18 13.88 -14.67
N ILE A 291 27.36 12.63 -15.13
CA ILE A 291 26.68 11.45 -14.59
C ILE A 291 27.69 10.56 -13.87
N SER A 292 27.33 10.12 -12.67
CA SER A 292 28.15 9.34 -11.76
C SER A 292 27.36 8.17 -11.11
N ARG A 293 28.04 7.35 -10.31
CA ARG A 293 27.36 6.28 -9.56
C ARG A 293 26.39 6.87 -8.54
N GLY A 294 25.18 6.33 -8.48
CA GLY A 294 24.14 6.80 -7.56
C GLY A 294 23.20 7.84 -8.19
N ASP A 295 23.48 8.26 -9.42
CA ASP A 295 22.55 9.01 -10.27
C ASP A 295 21.58 8.05 -10.96
N MET A 296 20.46 8.58 -11.45
CA MET A 296 19.44 7.78 -12.12
C MET A 296 19.04 8.41 -13.44
N ILE A 297 19.06 7.62 -14.51
CA ILE A 297 18.54 8.00 -15.81
C ILE A 297 17.09 7.54 -15.90
N VAL A 298 16.19 8.46 -16.26
CA VAL A 298 14.74 8.25 -16.30
C VAL A 298 14.15 8.88 -17.57
N ARG A 299 12.93 8.50 -17.96
CA ARG A 299 12.23 9.17 -19.08
C ARG A 299 11.75 10.55 -18.67
N SER A 300 11.89 11.55 -19.55
CA SER A 300 11.58 12.96 -19.25
C SER A 300 10.14 13.21 -18.78
N ARG A 301 9.17 12.39 -19.26
CA ARG A 301 7.74 12.52 -18.93
C ARG A 301 7.26 11.51 -17.88
N ASN A 302 8.20 10.79 -17.24
CA ASN A 302 7.88 9.78 -16.25
C ASN A 302 8.96 9.77 -15.15
N LEU A 303 8.93 10.82 -14.33
CA LEU A 303 9.88 11.01 -13.24
C LEU A 303 9.44 10.24 -11.97
N PRO A 304 10.38 9.69 -11.19
CA PRO A 304 10.12 9.23 -9.83
C PRO A 304 9.89 10.42 -8.89
N LEU A 305 9.45 10.14 -7.65
CA LEU A 305 9.47 11.13 -6.58
C LEU A 305 10.93 11.42 -6.20
N VAL A 306 11.21 12.69 -5.90
CA VAL A 306 12.55 13.14 -5.49
C VAL A 306 12.39 13.89 -4.18
N GLY A 307 12.94 13.35 -3.10
CA GLY A 307 12.77 13.94 -1.78
C GLY A 307 13.78 13.44 -0.76
N THR A 308 13.87 14.16 0.35
CA THR A 308 14.69 13.80 1.52
C THR A 308 13.86 13.24 2.67
N ARG A 309 12.53 13.37 2.61
CA ARG A 309 11.62 12.90 3.66
C ARG A 309 10.68 11.86 3.08
N LEU A 310 10.69 10.66 3.62
CA LEU A 310 9.90 9.56 3.09
C LEU A 310 9.25 8.78 4.21
N GLU A 311 8.10 8.19 3.89
CA GLU A 311 7.38 7.32 4.77
C GLU A 311 7.54 5.89 4.28
N ALA A 312 7.80 4.97 5.20
CA ALA A 312 8.05 3.59 4.85
C ALA A 312 7.48 2.63 5.89
N ILE A 313 7.17 1.41 5.45
CA ILE A 313 7.11 0.27 6.36
C ILE A 313 8.52 -0.26 6.54
N LEU A 314 8.97 -0.38 7.78
CA LEU A 314 10.29 -0.86 8.14
C LEU A 314 10.16 -2.19 8.90
N CYS A 315 10.86 -3.22 8.43
CA CYS A 315 11.11 -4.42 9.20
C CYS A 315 12.45 -4.29 9.92
N TRP A 316 12.43 -4.33 11.25
CA TRP A 316 13.63 -4.27 12.06
C TRP A 316 14.27 -5.66 12.21
N MET A 317 15.59 -5.73 12.01
CA MET A 317 16.34 -7.00 11.86
C MET A 317 17.50 -7.12 12.85
N SER A 318 17.72 -6.11 13.69
CA SER A 318 18.79 -6.08 14.69
C SER A 318 18.27 -6.45 16.08
N ASP A 319 19.12 -7.13 16.86
CA ASP A 319 18.86 -7.43 18.28
C ASP A 319 18.91 -6.16 19.16
N ARG A 320 19.57 -5.11 18.67
CA ARG A 320 19.54 -3.80 19.31
C ARG A 320 18.28 -3.06 18.87
N PRO A 321 17.46 -2.54 19.79
CA PRO A 321 16.28 -1.77 19.42
C PRO A 321 16.61 -0.57 18.53
N LEU A 322 15.65 -0.16 17.71
CA LEU A 322 15.78 1.02 16.87
C LEU A 322 16.08 2.26 17.72
N ASP A 323 17.22 2.89 17.43
CA ASP A 323 17.63 4.16 18.01
C ASP A 323 17.39 5.28 17.01
N ARG A 324 16.39 6.11 17.30
CA ARG A 324 15.99 7.26 16.47
C ARG A 324 17.01 8.39 16.47
N SER A 325 18.02 8.36 17.35
CA SER A 325 19.12 9.33 17.37
C SER A 325 20.31 8.90 16.51
N THR A 326 20.35 7.64 16.09
CA THR A 326 21.44 7.10 15.26
C THR A 326 21.25 7.51 13.79
N HIS A 327 22.35 7.97 13.17
CA HIS A 327 22.43 8.19 11.73
C HIS A 327 22.81 6.87 11.03
N TYR A 328 21.84 6.24 10.39
CA TYR A 328 22.06 5.02 9.61
C TYR A 328 22.51 5.35 8.19
N PHE A 329 23.18 4.42 7.51
CA PHE A 329 23.31 4.47 6.05
C PHE A 329 22.07 3.86 5.42
N LEU A 330 21.33 4.66 4.65
CA LEU A 330 20.26 4.19 3.79
C LEU A 330 20.85 3.86 2.42
N ARG A 331 20.76 2.58 2.05
CA ARG A 331 21.13 2.08 0.72
C ARG A 331 19.88 1.91 -0.11
N HIS A 332 19.80 2.68 -1.19
CA HIS A 332 18.68 2.70 -2.10
C HIS A 332 19.19 2.67 -3.53
N THR A 333 18.81 1.64 -4.30
CA THR A 333 19.38 1.35 -5.62
C THR A 333 20.92 1.35 -5.62
N THR A 334 21.56 2.31 -6.27
CA THR A 334 23.03 2.47 -6.32
C THR A 334 23.55 3.59 -5.43
N ARG A 335 22.64 4.29 -4.75
CA ARG A 335 22.90 5.45 -3.91
C ARG A 335 22.98 5.04 -2.44
N GLU A 336 23.90 5.65 -1.71
CA GLU A 336 24.03 5.52 -0.27
C GLU A 336 23.99 6.93 0.34
N VAL A 337 23.08 7.15 1.29
CA VAL A 337 22.90 8.43 1.98
C VAL A 337 22.79 8.19 3.48
N GLN A 338 23.13 9.18 4.30
CA GLN A 338 22.82 9.09 5.72
C GLN A 338 21.33 9.33 5.92
N ALA A 339 20.73 8.61 6.87
CA ALA A 339 19.32 8.70 7.19
C ALA A 339 19.08 8.55 8.70
N VAL A 340 18.07 9.26 9.19
CA VAL A 340 17.59 9.18 10.57
C VAL A 340 16.12 8.83 10.56
N VAL A 341 15.69 7.94 11.44
CA VAL A 341 14.27 7.67 11.68
C VAL A 341 13.70 8.82 12.49
N SER A 342 13.08 9.78 11.80
CA SER A 342 12.54 10.99 12.42
C SER A 342 11.31 10.66 13.28
N GLU A 343 10.49 9.70 12.88
CA GLU A 343 9.27 9.32 13.60
C GLU A 343 8.96 7.83 13.46
N LEU A 344 8.49 7.22 14.55
CA LEU A 344 7.81 5.93 14.53
C LEU A 344 6.32 6.18 14.71
N LEU A 345 5.54 6.01 13.64
CA LEU A 345 4.12 6.34 13.61
C LEU A 345 3.30 5.29 14.38
N TYR A 346 3.58 4.01 14.11
CA TYR A 346 3.02 2.88 14.85
C TYR A 346 3.78 1.60 14.53
N ARG A 347 3.73 0.64 15.44
CA ARG A 347 4.09 -0.76 15.20
C ARG A 347 2.88 -1.52 14.70
N ILE A 348 3.09 -2.49 13.81
CA ILE A 348 2.07 -3.43 13.40
C ILE A 348 2.23 -4.69 14.26
N ASP A 349 1.19 -5.03 15.00
CA ASP A 349 1.12 -6.31 15.69
C ASP A 349 0.89 -7.40 14.63
N ILE A 350 1.86 -8.30 14.50
CA ILE A 350 1.87 -9.27 13.39
C ILE A 350 0.85 -10.40 13.61
N ASP A 351 0.45 -10.65 14.87
CA ASP A 351 -0.47 -11.71 15.23
C ASP A 351 -1.93 -11.28 15.01
N THR A 352 -2.23 -10.00 15.24
CA THR A 352 -3.57 -9.43 15.12
C THR A 352 -3.77 -8.55 13.88
N LEU A 353 -2.68 -8.11 13.25
CA LEU A 353 -2.63 -7.10 12.18
C LEU A 353 -3.14 -5.70 12.59
N HIS A 354 -3.29 -5.44 13.88
CA HIS A 354 -3.67 -4.13 14.38
C HIS A 354 -2.46 -3.20 14.54
N ARG A 355 -2.74 -1.90 14.49
CA ARG A 355 -1.75 -0.85 14.74
C ARG A 355 -1.64 -0.67 16.26
N ALA A 356 -0.42 -0.66 16.76
CA ALA A 356 -0.11 -0.42 18.17
C ALA A 356 0.83 0.78 18.29
N PRO A 357 0.62 1.68 19.26
CA PRO A 357 1.61 2.70 19.59
C PRO A 357 2.89 2.02 20.09
N ALA A 358 4.04 2.56 19.69
CA ALA A 358 5.35 2.06 20.11
C ALA A 358 6.38 3.19 20.04
N ASP A 359 7.33 3.20 21.00
CA ASP A 359 8.41 4.19 21.04
C ASP A 359 9.67 3.74 20.27
N THR A 360 9.81 2.43 20.05
CA THR A 360 10.91 1.79 19.31
C THR A 360 10.44 0.53 18.58
N LEU A 361 11.31 -0.05 17.77
CA LEU A 361 11.14 -1.36 17.13
C LEU A 361 12.21 -2.31 17.65
N GLU A 362 11.79 -3.48 18.11
CA GLU A 362 12.67 -4.58 18.51
C GLU A 362 12.88 -5.57 17.36
N LEU A 363 13.73 -6.57 17.56
CA LEU A 363 13.99 -7.61 16.55
C LEU A 363 12.68 -8.20 16.03
N ASN A 364 12.50 -8.21 14.71
CA ASN A 364 11.32 -8.69 13.98
C ASN A 364 10.08 -7.81 14.05
N ASP A 365 10.12 -6.67 14.75
CA ASP A 365 9.03 -5.72 14.71
C ASP A 365 8.92 -5.09 13.31
N ILE A 366 7.68 -4.87 12.90
CA ILE A 366 7.33 -4.16 11.68
C ILE A 366 6.65 -2.87 12.10
N GLY A 367 7.17 -1.73 11.65
CA GLY A 367 6.62 -0.43 11.98
C GLY A 367 6.47 0.48 10.78
N ARG A 368 5.52 1.40 10.85
CA ARG A 368 5.43 2.52 9.91
C ARG A 368 6.25 3.68 10.46
N ILE A 369 7.17 4.19 9.66
CA ILE A 369 8.12 5.21 10.07
C ILE A 369 8.18 6.36 9.08
N ALA A 370 8.59 7.52 9.58
CA ALA A 370 9.12 8.61 8.77
C ALA A 370 10.64 8.61 8.86
N LEU A 371 11.30 8.79 7.71
CA LEU A 371 12.74 8.86 7.55
C LEU A 371 13.12 10.22 6.95
N THR A 372 14.22 10.79 7.43
CA THR A 372 14.86 11.96 6.81
C THR A 372 16.26 11.57 6.35
N THR A 373 16.61 11.86 5.09
CA THR A 373 17.91 11.59 4.49
C THR A 373 18.73 12.86 4.35
N SER A 374 20.06 12.73 4.35
CA SER A 374 21.01 13.84 4.21
C SER A 374 21.07 14.41 2.78
N ALA A 375 20.60 13.65 1.80
CA ALA A 375 20.53 14.06 0.40
C ALA A 375 19.29 13.43 -0.27
N PRO A 376 18.74 14.02 -1.34
CA PRO A 376 17.58 13.47 -2.02
C PRO A 376 17.83 12.06 -2.54
N ILE A 377 16.78 11.23 -2.48
CA ILE A 377 16.71 9.93 -3.15
C ILE A 377 15.59 9.96 -4.20
N PHE A 378 15.67 9.06 -5.19
CA PHE A 378 14.76 9.00 -6.33
C PHE A 378 13.94 7.72 -6.25
N PHE A 379 12.70 7.81 -5.79
CA PHE A 379 11.93 6.64 -5.39
C PHE A 379 10.54 6.61 -6.00
N ASP A 380 9.98 5.42 -6.06
CA ASP A 380 8.57 5.19 -6.34
C ASP A 380 7.97 4.45 -5.14
N PRO A 381 6.63 4.48 -4.95
CA PRO A 381 5.98 3.61 -3.99
C PRO A 381 6.31 2.13 -4.27
N TYR A 382 6.63 1.36 -3.23
CA TYR A 382 7.02 -0.06 -3.34
C TYR A 382 5.98 -0.92 -4.08
N GLU A 383 4.70 -0.60 -3.89
CA GLU A 383 3.58 -1.26 -4.57
C GLU A 383 3.59 -1.06 -6.10
N ARG A 384 4.14 0.05 -6.58
CA ARG A 384 4.28 0.39 -8.01
C ARG A 384 5.61 -0.10 -8.58
N ASN A 385 6.70 0.03 -7.82
CA ASN A 385 8.03 -0.38 -8.23
C ASN A 385 8.87 -0.85 -7.03
N ARG A 386 9.12 -2.16 -6.97
CA ARG A 386 9.83 -2.79 -5.85
C ARG A 386 11.31 -2.41 -5.81
N GLU A 387 11.93 -2.19 -6.97
CA GLU A 387 13.37 -1.90 -7.07
C GLU A 387 13.71 -0.47 -6.61
N THR A 388 12.85 0.51 -6.93
CA THR A 388 13.01 1.92 -6.50
C THR A 388 12.18 2.27 -5.27
N GLY A 389 11.30 1.39 -4.79
CA GLY A 389 10.60 1.55 -3.53
C GLY A 389 11.22 0.79 -2.37
N GLY A 390 12.22 -0.06 -2.61
CA GLY A 390 12.92 -0.82 -1.57
C GLY A 390 14.20 -0.14 -1.11
N PHE A 391 14.53 -0.24 0.18
CA PHE A 391 15.83 0.16 0.72
C PHE A 391 16.23 -0.70 1.91
N VAL A 392 17.49 -0.58 2.32
CA VAL A 392 17.98 -1.14 3.59
C VAL A 392 18.67 -0.07 4.44
N LEU A 393 18.58 -0.21 5.75
CA LEU A 393 19.35 0.59 6.70
C LEU A 393 20.52 -0.23 7.21
N VAL A 394 21.70 0.37 7.20
CA VAL A 394 22.96 -0.21 7.65
C VAL A 394 23.50 0.63 8.80
N ASP A 395 23.89 -0.02 9.88
CA ASP A 395 24.53 0.64 11.01
C ASP A 395 25.97 1.03 10.62
N PRO A 396 26.37 2.31 10.77
CA PRO A 396 27.67 2.80 10.30
C PRO A 396 28.85 2.30 11.13
N HIS A 397 28.63 1.83 12.36
CA HIS A 397 29.69 1.36 13.25
C HIS A 397 29.99 -0.12 13.02
N THR A 398 28.95 -0.90 12.79
CA THR A 398 29.04 -2.37 12.66
C THR A 398 29.02 -2.84 11.21
N ASN A 399 28.58 -2.00 10.27
CA ASN A 399 28.30 -2.34 8.88
C ASN A 399 27.26 -3.46 8.70
N VAL A 400 26.47 -3.74 9.73
CA VAL A 400 25.40 -4.73 9.69
C VAL A 400 24.13 -4.10 9.13
N THR A 401 23.41 -4.83 8.29
CA THR A 401 22.07 -4.42 7.84
C THR A 401 21.10 -4.59 9.00
N VAL A 402 20.57 -3.47 9.51
CA VAL A 402 19.70 -3.45 10.69
C VAL A 402 18.22 -3.42 10.34
N ALA A 403 17.87 -3.01 9.13
CA ALA A 403 16.47 -2.99 8.69
C ALA A 403 16.31 -3.06 7.17
N ALA A 404 15.14 -3.53 6.74
CA ALA A 404 14.68 -3.48 5.35
C ALA A 404 13.38 -2.67 5.29
N GLY A 405 13.27 -1.78 4.29
CA GLY A 405 12.18 -0.83 4.19
C GLY A 405 11.47 -0.86 2.84
N MET A 406 10.16 -0.63 2.89
CA MET A 406 9.27 -0.47 1.73
C MET A 406 8.69 0.93 1.75
N ILE A 407 9.07 1.76 0.80
CA ILE A 407 8.64 3.15 0.67
C ILE A 407 7.17 3.19 0.28
N ARG A 408 6.39 3.98 1.02
CA ARG A 408 4.99 4.27 0.75
C ARG A 408 4.89 5.50 -0.15
N HIS A 409 5.19 6.68 0.41
CA HIS A 409 5.09 7.98 -0.25
C HIS A 409 6.08 8.97 0.39
N GLU A 410 6.16 10.18 -0.14
CA GLU A 410 6.90 11.29 0.48
C GLU A 410 6.19 11.76 1.76
N VAL A 411 6.96 12.04 2.82
CA VAL A 411 6.40 12.65 4.05
C VAL A 411 6.20 14.12 3.76
N ARG A 412 4.94 14.55 3.75
CA ARG A 412 4.57 15.97 3.78
C ARG A 412 4.46 16.38 5.24
N THR A 413 5.32 17.26 5.70
CA THR A 413 5.17 17.83 7.05
C THR A 413 3.94 18.72 7.11
N ALA A 414 3.35 18.87 8.31
CA ALA A 414 2.33 19.87 8.55
C ALA A 414 2.84 21.26 8.16
N ASP A 415 4.12 21.59 8.35
CA ASP A 415 4.76 22.81 7.84
C ASP A 415 5.07 22.80 6.33
N GLU A 416 5.03 21.70 5.59
CA GLU A 416 5.04 21.74 4.11
C GLU A 416 3.61 21.84 3.55
N VAL A 417 2.62 21.42 4.34
CA VAL A 417 1.18 21.65 4.11
C VAL A 417 0.77 23.08 4.54
N LEU A 418 1.39 23.64 5.57
CA LEU A 418 1.06 24.94 6.21
C LEU A 418 2.11 26.03 5.97
N GLY A 419 3.37 25.68 5.79
CA GLY A 419 4.56 26.53 5.90
C GLY A 419 5.49 26.46 4.67
N SER A 420 4.92 26.35 3.48
CA SER A 420 5.44 27.08 2.34
C SER A 420 4.26 27.49 1.50
N ARG A 421 3.74 28.69 1.79
CA ARG A 421 3.07 29.50 0.78
C ARG A 421 4.16 30.21 -0.04
N PRO A 422 4.62 29.68 -1.18
CA PRO A 422 4.45 30.45 -2.40
C PRO A 422 2.98 30.32 -2.82
N GLU A 423 2.47 31.32 -3.50
CA GLU A 423 1.23 31.23 -4.27
C GLU A 423 1.37 30.15 -5.37
N ARG A 424 1.34 28.88 -4.98
CA ARG A 424 1.15 27.76 -5.89
C ARG A 424 0.13 26.87 -5.23
N ALA A 425 -1.13 27.13 -5.59
CA ALA A 425 -2.08 26.04 -5.80
C ALA A 425 -1.30 24.85 -6.37
N ILE A 426 -1.55 23.63 -5.88
CA ILE A 426 -1.04 22.40 -6.49
C ILE A 426 -1.65 22.33 -7.89
N LYS A 427 -1.09 23.11 -8.82
CA LYS A 427 -1.30 23.02 -10.25
C LYS A 427 -0.46 21.83 -10.64
N SER A 428 -1.07 20.87 -11.32
CA SER A 428 -0.31 19.89 -12.09
C SER A 428 0.74 20.67 -12.91
N GLU A 429 2.02 20.29 -12.82
CA GLU A 429 3.11 20.99 -13.49
C GLU A 429 2.92 21.05 -15.02
N ASN A 430 2.01 20.23 -15.56
CA ASN A 430 1.64 20.15 -16.97
C ASN A 430 0.21 20.62 -17.27
N ALA A 431 -0.54 21.14 -16.29
CA ALA A 431 -1.90 21.63 -16.48
C ALA A 431 -1.92 23.16 -16.38
N VAL A 432 -2.07 23.81 -17.53
CA VAL A 432 -2.51 25.21 -17.56
C VAL A 432 -3.99 25.22 -17.18
N TRP A 433 -4.34 25.96 -16.12
CA TRP A 433 -5.74 26.20 -15.81
C TRP A 433 -6.31 27.11 -16.88
N GLU A 434 -7.05 26.53 -17.82
CA GLU A 434 -7.85 27.28 -18.78
C GLU A 434 -9.12 27.77 -18.09
N GLU A 435 -9.47 29.03 -18.32
CA GLU A 435 -10.75 29.55 -17.84
C GLU A 435 -11.89 28.80 -18.51
N TRP A 436 -13.00 28.62 -17.79
CA TRP A 436 -14.19 28.02 -18.36
C TRP A 436 -14.65 28.87 -19.54
N ASN A 437 -14.93 28.24 -20.69
CA ASN A 437 -15.46 28.91 -21.89
C ASN A 437 -16.70 29.77 -21.60
N ILE A 438 -17.47 29.43 -20.57
CA ILE A 438 -18.58 30.23 -20.04
C ILE A 438 -18.24 30.60 -18.60
N GLY A 439 -18.03 31.89 -18.35
CA GLY A 439 -17.64 32.42 -17.05
C GLY A 439 -18.79 32.42 -16.02
N LEU A 440 -18.44 32.53 -14.74
CA LEU A 440 -19.39 32.53 -13.63
C LEU A 440 -20.48 33.60 -13.78
N GLU A 441 -20.14 34.83 -14.15
CA GLU A 441 -21.09 35.94 -14.28
C GLU A 441 -22.17 35.68 -15.33
N GLU A 442 -21.80 35.08 -16.47
CA GLU A 442 -22.75 34.71 -17.52
C GLU A 442 -23.71 33.62 -17.02
N ARG A 443 -23.20 32.67 -16.23
CA ARG A 443 -24.03 31.63 -15.59
C ARG A 443 -24.98 32.24 -14.57
N GLU A 444 -24.51 33.10 -13.68
CA GLU A 444 -25.37 33.78 -12.69
C GLU A 444 -26.46 34.61 -13.37
N HIS A 445 -26.12 35.33 -14.45
CA HIS A 445 -27.09 36.09 -15.23
C HIS A 445 -28.15 35.19 -15.87
N ARG A 446 -27.74 34.06 -16.48
CA ARG A 446 -28.66 33.09 -17.09
C ARG A 446 -29.55 32.39 -16.06
N ASN A 447 -28.98 32.04 -14.91
CA ASN A 447 -29.67 31.28 -13.87
C ASN A 447 -30.66 32.15 -13.09
N GLY A 448 -30.54 33.48 -13.14
CA GLY A 448 -31.41 34.39 -12.39
C GLY A 448 -31.16 34.38 -10.87
N HIS A 449 -30.08 33.73 -10.44
CA HIS A 449 -29.58 33.70 -9.07
C HIS A 449 -28.06 33.66 -9.11
N ARG A 450 -27.43 33.95 -7.97
CA ARG A 450 -25.99 33.94 -7.84
C ARG A 450 -25.50 32.62 -7.23
N ALA A 451 -24.28 32.23 -7.54
CA ALA A 451 -23.65 31.05 -6.95
C ALA A 451 -23.24 31.32 -5.50
N ALA A 452 -23.29 30.28 -4.67
CA ALA A 452 -22.83 30.36 -3.29
C ALA A 452 -22.50 28.97 -2.76
N VAL A 453 -21.71 28.90 -1.70
CA VAL A 453 -21.50 27.68 -0.92
C VAL A 453 -22.12 27.88 0.45
N VAL A 454 -23.07 27.03 0.80
CA VAL A 454 -23.69 26.97 2.13
C VAL A 454 -23.12 25.77 2.87
N TRP A 455 -22.30 26.03 3.87
CA TRP A 455 -21.54 25.02 4.59
C TRP A 455 -22.15 24.72 5.96
N PHE A 456 -22.83 23.59 6.08
CA PHE A 456 -23.42 23.15 7.33
C PHE A 456 -22.38 22.39 8.16
N THR A 457 -22.09 22.87 9.37
CA THR A 457 -21.23 22.22 10.36
C THR A 457 -21.98 21.97 11.67
N GLY A 458 -21.59 20.93 12.41
CA GLY A 458 -22.22 20.51 13.66
C GLY A 458 -22.03 19.01 13.92
N LEU A 459 -22.33 18.56 15.14
CA LEU A 459 -22.19 17.15 15.55
C LEU A 459 -23.00 16.19 14.67
N SER A 460 -22.63 14.91 14.62
CA SER A 460 -23.48 13.89 13.99
C SER A 460 -24.87 13.90 14.64
N GLY A 461 -25.96 13.70 13.90
CA GLY A 461 -27.31 13.75 14.48
C GLY A 461 -27.88 15.16 14.79
N SER A 462 -27.10 16.24 14.62
CA SER A 462 -27.58 17.64 14.82
C SER A 462 -28.68 18.10 13.86
N GLY A 463 -28.94 17.38 12.77
CA GLY A 463 -29.99 17.72 11.79
C GLY A 463 -29.49 18.39 10.50
N LYS A 464 -28.16 18.50 10.28
CA LYS A 464 -27.56 19.09 9.05
C LYS A 464 -28.18 18.59 7.75
N SER A 465 -28.16 17.27 7.51
CA SER A 465 -28.68 16.68 6.27
C SER A 465 -30.19 16.87 6.13
N THR A 466 -30.95 16.94 7.23
CA THR A 466 -32.39 17.22 7.20
C THR A 466 -32.65 18.66 6.74
N ILE A 467 -31.97 19.64 7.34
CA ILE A 467 -32.13 21.05 6.98
C ILE A 467 -31.63 21.31 5.56
N ALA A 468 -30.48 20.77 5.19
CA ALA A 468 -29.91 20.97 3.85
C ALA A 468 -30.80 20.39 2.74
N ARG A 469 -31.39 19.20 2.93
CA ARG A 469 -32.33 18.60 1.96
C ARG A 469 -33.63 19.41 1.84
N GLY A 470 -34.14 19.93 2.96
CA GLY A 470 -35.31 20.81 2.94
C GLY A 470 -35.03 22.13 2.23
N LEU A 471 -33.87 22.74 2.50
CA LEU A 471 -33.40 23.93 1.80
C LEU A 471 -33.19 23.65 0.31
N GLU A 472 -32.55 22.54 -0.05
CA GLU A 472 -32.36 22.12 -1.45
C GLU A 472 -33.69 22.06 -2.18
N ARG A 473 -34.71 21.42 -1.56
CA ARG A 473 -36.04 21.32 -2.14
C ARG A 473 -36.67 22.70 -2.38
N ALA A 474 -36.63 23.58 -1.38
CA ALA A 474 -37.20 24.92 -1.49
C ALA A 474 -36.49 25.78 -2.55
N LEU A 475 -35.16 25.67 -2.64
CA LEU A 475 -34.35 26.35 -3.67
C LEU A 475 -34.67 25.82 -5.07
N PHE A 476 -34.74 24.49 -5.22
CA PHE A 476 -35.09 23.85 -6.48
C PHE A 476 -36.48 24.27 -6.96
N ASP A 477 -37.48 24.28 -6.07
CA ASP A 477 -38.84 24.73 -6.37
C ASP A 477 -38.89 26.22 -6.75
N ALA A 478 -37.93 27.03 -6.28
CA ALA A 478 -37.75 28.43 -6.66
C ALA A 478 -36.96 28.64 -7.96
N GLY A 479 -36.57 27.56 -8.66
CA GLY A 479 -35.80 27.60 -9.90
C GLY A 479 -34.30 27.87 -9.71
N VAL A 480 -33.77 27.67 -8.50
CA VAL A 480 -32.34 27.81 -8.20
C VAL A 480 -31.62 26.50 -8.52
N HIS A 481 -30.49 26.59 -9.21
CA HIS A 481 -29.61 25.45 -9.47
C HIS A 481 -28.81 25.10 -8.21
N THR A 482 -29.01 23.88 -7.71
CA THR A 482 -28.42 23.39 -6.46
C THR A 482 -27.52 22.17 -6.67
N MET A 483 -26.57 21.98 -5.76
CA MET A 483 -25.78 20.75 -5.63
C MET A 483 -25.61 20.40 -4.15
N LEU A 484 -26.17 19.27 -3.69
CA LEU A 484 -25.96 18.77 -2.34
C LEU A 484 -24.75 17.82 -2.28
N LEU A 485 -23.77 18.17 -1.46
CA LEU A 485 -22.59 17.36 -1.13
C LEU A 485 -22.72 16.85 0.31
N ASP A 486 -23.00 15.55 0.46
CA ASP A 486 -23.19 14.91 1.76
C ASP A 486 -22.03 13.98 2.14
N GLY A 487 -21.66 14.01 3.42
CA GLY A 487 -20.55 13.23 3.99
C GLY A 487 -20.61 11.73 3.74
N ASP A 488 -21.79 11.13 3.71
CA ASP A 488 -21.91 9.70 3.42
C ASP A 488 -21.68 9.42 1.93
N GLN A 489 -22.25 10.26 1.06
CA GLN A 489 -22.21 10.07 -0.39
C GLN A 489 -20.79 10.20 -0.95
N VAL A 490 -20.05 11.21 -0.50
CA VAL A 490 -18.66 11.39 -0.96
C VAL A 490 -17.74 10.27 -0.49
N ARG A 491 -18.03 9.66 0.67
CA ARG A 491 -17.25 8.53 1.23
C ARG A 491 -17.52 7.19 0.55
N HIS A 492 -18.56 7.07 -0.28
CA HIS A 492 -18.74 5.90 -1.14
C HIS A 492 -17.86 5.91 -2.40
N GLY A 493 -17.28 7.06 -2.77
CA GLY A 493 -16.48 7.20 -3.99
C GLY A 493 -15.28 8.14 -3.81
N LEU A 494 -15.48 9.44 -3.96
CA LEU A 494 -14.42 10.46 -3.95
C LEU A 494 -13.48 10.39 -2.73
N CYS A 495 -14.00 9.92 -1.59
CA CYS A 495 -13.29 9.81 -0.32
C CYS A 495 -13.38 8.39 0.28
N SER A 496 -13.54 7.35 -0.55
CA SER A 496 -13.63 5.96 -0.08
C SER A 496 -12.33 5.39 0.49
N ASP A 497 -11.20 6.00 0.13
CA ASP A 497 -9.86 5.69 0.61
C ASP A 497 -9.56 6.29 2.00
N LEU A 498 -10.40 7.21 2.49
CA LEU A 498 -10.14 7.98 3.70
C LEU A 498 -10.83 7.38 4.94
N GLY A 499 -10.07 7.23 6.01
CA GLY A 499 -10.57 6.86 7.33
C GLY A 499 -11.23 8.03 8.07
N PHE A 500 -11.19 7.97 9.41
CA PHE A 500 -11.73 8.99 10.30
C PHE A 500 -10.67 9.64 11.21
N SER A 501 -9.38 9.41 10.93
CA SER A 501 -8.28 10.07 11.63
C SER A 501 -8.29 11.59 11.39
N PRO A 502 -7.60 12.41 12.20
CA PRO A 502 -7.51 13.86 11.96
C PRO A 502 -7.03 14.21 10.55
N ALA A 503 -5.98 13.55 10.05
CA ALA A 503 -5.45 13.77 8.70
C ALA A 503 -6.43 13.34 7.60
N ASP A 504 -7.12 12.20 7.76
CA ASP A 504 -8.15 11.77 6.80
C ASP A 504 -9.33 12.74 6.75
N ARG A 505 -9.66 13.39 7.87
CA ARG A 505 -10.72 14.40 7.93
C ARG A 505 -10.31 15.69 7.24
N GLU A 506 -9.07 16.15 7.47
CA GLU A 506 -8.51 17.29 6.78
C GLU A 506 -8.53 17.07 5.26
N GLU A 507 -8.01 15.93 4.79
CA GLU A 507 -8.00 15.60 3.35
C GLU A 507 -9.42 15.46 2.78
N ASN A 508 -10.36 14.90 3.55
CA ASN A 508 -11.76 14.83 3.17
C ASN A 508 -12.33 16.24 2.95
N ILE A 509 -12.15 17.16 3.91
CA ILE A 509 -12.63 18.55 3.78
C ILE A 509 -11.94 19.27 2.62
N ARG A 510 -10.63 19.05 2.41
CA ARG A 510 -9.88 19.62 1.28
C ARG A 510 -10.47 19.19 -0.08
N ARG A 511 -10.71 17.88 -0.29
CA ARG A 511 -11.31 17.35 -1.53
C ARG A 511 -12.70 17.92 -1.76
N ILE A 512 -13.52 17.94 -0.72
CA ILE A 512 -14.88 18.50 -0.77
C ILE A 512 -14.85 19.98 -1.12
N GLY A 513 -13.93 20.76 -0.53
CA GLY A 513 -13.78 22.19 -0.80
C GLY A 513 -13.52 22.47 -2.27
N GLU A 514 -12.64 21.69 -2.91
CA GLU A 514 -12.37 21.82 -4.35
C GLU A 514 -13.60 21.43 -5.20
N VAL A 515 -14.32 20.36 -4.84
CA VAL A 515 -15.56 19.99 -5.54
C VAL A 515 -16.63 21.07 -5.39
N ALA A 516 -16.80 21.63 -4.19
CA ALA A 516 -17.72 22.73 -3.94
C ALA A 516 -17.35 23.96 -4.79
N ARG A 517 -16.05 24.27 -4.91
CA ARG A 517 -15.55 25.33 -5.78
C ARG A 517 -15.88 25.08 -7.26
N LEU A 518 -15.72 23.85 -7.76
CA LEU A 518 -16.07 23.50 -9.14
C LEU A 518 -17.56 23.75 -9.43
N PHE A 519 -18.46 23.31 -8.55
CA PHE A 519 -19.89 23.55 -8.71
C PHE A 519 -20.29 25.02 -8.54
N TYR A 520 -19.64 25.72 -7.61
CA TYR A 520 -19.76 27.17 -7.46
C TYR A 520 -19.39 27.90 -8.76
N GLN A 521 -18.27 27.55 -9.39
CA GLN A 521 -17.84 28.12 -10.67
C GLN A 521 -18.82 27.81 -11.83
N GLN A 522 -19.60 26.73 -11.72
CA GLN A 522 -20.68 26.42 -12.66
C GLN A 522 -22.02 27.13 -12.34
N GLY A 523 -22.04 28.09 -11.42
CA GLY A 523 -23.22 28.92 -11.15
C GLY A 523 -24.22 28.33 -10.15
N ASN A 524 -23.83 27.31 -9.37
CA ASN A 524 -24.74 26.61 -8.45
C ASN A 524 -24.71 27.20 -7.03
N VAL A 525 -25.81 27.00 -6.29
CA VAL A 525 -25.85 27.07 -4.83
C VAL A 525 -25.50 25.69 -4.27
N VAL A 526 -24.28 25.53 -3.78
CA VAL A 526 -23.74 24.27 -3.28
C VAL A 526 -24.05 24.13 -1.79
N LEU A 527 -24.68 23.04 -1.38
CA LEU A 527 -25.01 22.75 0.00
C LEU A 527 -24.08 21.65 0.50
N CYS A 528 -23.29 21.93 1.54
CA CYS A 528 -22.26 21.03 2.05
C CYS A 528 -22.62 20.55 3.46
N THR A 529 -22.88 19.26 3.67
CA THR A 529 -23.30 18.70 4.97
C THR A 529 -22.20 17.84 5.60
N PHE A 530 -21.25 18.50 6.27
CA PHE A 530 -20.09 17.83 6.87
C PHE A 530 -20.02 18.08 8.38
N VAL A 531 -19.43 17.15 9.12
CA VAL A 531 -19.14 17.40 10.53
C VAL A 531 -18.08 18.51 10.63
N SER A 532 -17.03 18.41 9.81
CA SER A 532 -15.93 19.39 9.69
C SER A 532 -15.48 19.92 11.06
N PRO A 533 -14.90 19.05 11.91
CA PRO A 533 -14.75 19.32 13.34
C PRO A 533 -13.73 20.41 13.67
N TYR A 534 -12.73 20.61 12.82
CA TYR A 534 -11.65 21.58 13.05
C TYR A 534 -11.96 22.91 12.36
N ARG A 535 -11.71 24.02 13.04
CA ARG A 535 -11.91 25.37 12.47
C ARG A 535 -11.00 25.61 11.26
N ALA A 536 -9.75 25.18 11.33
CA ALA A 536 -8.75 25.39 10.27
C ALA A 536 -9.21 24.81 8.92
N ASP A 537 -9.85 23.64 8.92
CA ASP A 537 -10.36 22.99 7.70
C ASP A 537 -11.49 23.82 7.07
N ARG A 538 -12.38 24.37 7.90
CA ARG A 538 -13.51 25.19 7.44
C ARG A 538 -13.03 26.52 6.88
N GLU A 539 -12.04 27.15 7.51
CA GLU A 539 -11.38 28.36 6.99
C GLU A 539 -10.67 28.11 5.66
N SER A 540 -10.05 26.93 5.50
CA SER A 540 -9.42 26.53 4.24
C SER A 540 -10.45 26.36 3.12
N ALA A 541 -11.59 25.71 3.40
CA ALA A 541 -12.70 25.60 2.45
C ALA A 541 -13.31 26.98 2.12
N ARG A 542 -13.46 27.85 3.11
CA ARG A 542 -13.95 29.24 2.94
C ARG A 542 -13.04 30.04 2.01
N ALA A 543 -11.71 29.91 2.15
CA ALA A 543 -10.73 30.64 1.34
C ALA A 543 -10.75 30.29 -0.15
N LEU A 544 -11.34 29.14 -0.54
CA LEU A 544 -11.51 28.75 -1.95
C LEU A 544 -12.60 29.56 -2.66
N ILE A 545 -13.48 30.22 -1.91
CA ILE A 545 -14.67 30.90 -2.40
C ILE A 545 -14.55 32.41 -2.14
N PRO A 546 -14.93 33.28 -3.11
CA PRO A 546 -14.90 34.72 -2.90
C PRO A 546 -15.68 35.17 -1.66
N ALA A 547 -15.17 36.21 -0.99
CA ALA A 547 -15.79 36.78 0.21
C ALA A 547 -17.27 37.13 -0.03
N GLY A 548 -18.12 36.79 0.95
CA GLY A 548 -19.57 36.98 0.87
C GLY A 548 -20.34 35.92 0.07
N ARG A 549 -19.65 34.95 -0.56
CA ARG A 549 -20.27 33.82 -1.29
C ARG A 549 -20.14 32.47 -0.57
N PHE A 550 -19.47 32.45 0.58
CA PHE A 550 -19.43 31.32 1.50
C PHE A 550 -20.28 31.66 2.73
N VAL A 551 -21.22 30.79 3.08
CA VAL A 551 -22.15 30.94 4.21
C VAL A 551 -21.96 29.74 5.14
N GLU A 552 -21.25 29.93 6.25
CA GLU A 552 -21.09 28.91 7.28
C GLU A 552 -22.30 28.90 8.21
N VAL A 553 -22.95 27.73 8.27
CA VAL A 553 -24.15 27.48 9.06
C VAL A 553 -23.80 26.51 10.18
N HIS A 554 -23.72 27.01 11.41
CA HIS A 554 -23.57 26.15 12.58
C HIS A 554 -24.92 25.58 12.99
N VAL A 555 -25.09 24.27 12.80
CA VAL A 555 -26.27 23.53 13.22
C VAL A 555 -26.01 22.96 14.62
N ALA A 556 -26.37 23.75 15.63
CA ALA A 556 -26.21 23.42 17.03
C ALA A 556 -27.32 22.51 17.53
N ALA A 557 -26.92 21.45 18.22
CA ALA A 557 -27.77 20.60 19.05
C ALA A 557 -26.90 20.11 20.23
N ASP A 558 -27.50 19.98 21.40
CA ASP A 558 -26.80 19.38 22.54
C ASP A 558 -26.49 17.90 22.27
N LEU A 559 -25.43 17.39 22.91
CA LEU A 559 -24.95 16.03 22.68
C LEU A 559 -26.02 14.97 22.99
N GLN A 560 -26.83 15.18 24.03
CA GLN A 560 -27.89 14.25 24.41
C GLN A 560 -28.95 14.15 23.30
N THR A 561 -29.40 15.29 22.76
CA THR A 561 -30.31 15.33 21.60
C THR A 561 -29.70 14.63 20.38
N CYS A 562 -28.39 14.76 20.16
CA CYS A 562 -27.70 14.07 19.06
C CYS A 562 -27.68 12.54 19.25
N ILE A 563 -27.48 12.07 20.49
CA ILE A 563 -27.53 10.65 20.86
C ILE A 563 -28.95 10.10 20.69
N ASP A 564 -29.97 10.83 21.16
CA ASP A 564 -31.37 10.39 21.09
C ASP A 564 -31.86 10.28 19.64
N ARG A 565 -31.33 11.14 18.75
CA ARG A 565 -31.64 11.16 17.33
C ARG A 565 -30.80 10.19 16.49
N ASP A 566 -29.83 9.48 17.08
CA ASP A 566 -28.80 8.65 16.41
C ASP A 566 -29.40 7.57 15.48
N PRO A 567 -29.66 7.89 14.21
CA PRO A 567 -30.47 7.05 13.33
C PRO A 567 -29.67 5.83 12.84
N LYS A 568 -28.35 5.85 13.04
CA LYS A 568 -27.39 4.87 12.56
C LYS A 568 -26.74 4.05 13.69
N GLY A 569 -27.11 4.32 14.95
CA GLY A 569 -26.53 3.66 16.12
C GLY A 569 -25.03 3.95 16.32
N LEU A 570 -24.51 5.04 15.76
CA LEU A 570 -23.09 5.39 15.81
C LEU A 570 -22.66 5.88 17.20
N TYR A 571 -23.49 6.65 17.88
CA TYR A 571 -23.22 7.11 19.24
C TYR A 571 -23.20 5.95 20.22
N ARG A 572 -24.12 4.97 20.09
CA ARG A 572 -24.13 3.76 20.92
C ARG A 572 -22.82 2.98 20.79
N ARG A 573 -22.36 2.77 19.55
CA ARG A 573 -21.12 2.03 19.25
C ARG A 573 -19.87 2.81 19.68
N ALA A 574 -19.87 4.13 19.53
CA ALA A 574 -18.79 5.00 20.01
C ALA A 574 -18.69 4.99 21.55
N LEU A 575 -19.81 5.06 22.26
CA LEU A 575 -19.85 5.00 23.73
C LEU A 575 -19.46 3.61 24.27
N ALA A 576 -19.73 2.54 23.51
CA ALA A 576 -19.26 1.18 23.82
C ALA A 576 -17.77 0.95 23.49
N GLY A 577 -17.07 1.94 22.91
CA GLY A 577 -15.66 1.84 22.54
C GLY A 577 -15.39 1.11 21.23
N GLU A 578 -16.43 0.74 20.46
CA GLU A 578 -16.30 0.04 19.17
C GLU A 578 -15.88 0.98 18.03
N ILE A 579 -16.12 2.29 18.18
CA ILE A 579 -15.73 3.33 17.22
C ILE A 579 -14.82 4.33 17.93
N ALA A 580 -13.53 4.24 17.62
CA ALA A 580 -12.54 5.21 18.09
C ALA A 580 -12.69 6.57 17.37
N GLU A 581 -12.18 7.63 18.00
CA GLU A 581 -12.09 8.99 17.44
C GLU A 581 -13.43 9.59 16.96
N PHE A 582 -14.55 9.20 17.56
CA PHE A 582 -15.86 9.70 17.20
C PHE A 582 -16.06 11.16 17.68
N THR A 583 -16.42 12.05 16.76
CA THR A 583 -16.55 13.50 17.04
C THR A 583 -17.61 13.78 18.10
N GLY A 584 -17.23 14.48 19.15
CA GLY A 584 -18.10 14.81 20.29
C GLY A 584 -18.17 13.73 21.37
N VAL A 585 -17.46 12.61 21.21
CA VAL A 585 -17.31 11.55 22.24
C VAL A 585 -15.84 11.31 22.55
N SER A 586 -15.07 10.83 21.57
CA SER A 586 -13.63 10.49 21.72
C SER A 586 -12.70 11.34 20.86
N SER A 587 -13.25 12.31 20.11
CA SER A 587 -12.52 13.33 19.32
C SER A 587 -13.20 14.71 19.47
N PRO A 588 -12.43 15.82 19.53
CA PRO A 588 -13.01 17.15 19.75
C PRO A 588 -13.83 17.65 18.56
N TYR A 589 -14.80 18.52 18.86
CA TYR A 589 -15.48 19.39 17.88
C TYR A 589 -15.18 20.82 18.27
N GLU A 590 -14.70 21.63 17.33
CA GLU A 590 -14.42 23.05 17.52
C GLU A 590 -15.55 23.87 16.89
N PRO A 591 -16.50 24.40 17.69
CA PRO A 591 -17.56 25.24 17.15
C PRO A 591 -16.99 26.46 16.43
N PRO A 592 -17.65 26.95 15.37
CA PRO A 592 -17.25 28.19 14.70
C PRO A 592 -17.47 29.38 15.63
N GLU A 593 -16.52 30.32 15.64
CA GLU A 593 -16.59 31.52 16.49
C GLU A 593 -17.51 32.60 15.93
N SER A 594 -17.63 32.68 14.60
CA SER A 594 -18.45 33.69 13.92
C SER A 594 -19.10 33.11 12.65
N PRO A 595 -19.95 32.09 12.78
CA PRO A 595 -20.68 31.56 11.63
C PRO A 595 -21.65 32.62 11.10
N GLU A 596 -21.86 32.67 9.78
CA GLU A 596 -22.88 33.52 9.17
C GLU A 596 -24.28 33.23 9.71
N MET A 597 -24.55 31.96 10.06
CA MET A 597 -25.80 31.57 10.70
C MET A 597 -25.59 30.55 11.83
N HIS A 598 -26.37 30.72 12.89
CA HIS A 598 -26.43 29.78 14.00
C HIS A 598 -27.86 29.23 14.12
N LEU A 599 -28.04 27.94 13.88
CA LEU A 599 -29.34 27.26 13.89
C LEU A 599 -29.40 26.29 15.07
N ASN A 600 -30.39 26.44 15.96
CA ASN A 600 -30.57 25.54 17.09
C ASN A 600 -31.73 24.56 16.82
N THR A 601 -31.39 23.31 16.52
CA THR A 601 -32.40 22.28 16.16
C THR A 601 -33.01 21.58 17.37
N SER A 602 -32.57 21.92 18.58
CA SER A 602 -33.20 21.45 19.84
C SER A 602 -34.43 22.29 20.19
N THR A 603 -34.56 23.51 19.66
CA THR A 603 -35.60 24.48 20.07
C THR A 603 -36.50 24.96 18.93
N THR A 604 -36.04 24.88 17.68
CA THR A 604 -36.77 25.38 16.51
C THR A 604 -37.05 24.25 15.52
N GLY A 605 -38.24 24.24 14.94
CA GLY A 605 -38.65 23.24 13.95
C GLY A 605 -37.89 23.40 12.61
N PRO A 606 -37.72 22.31 11.82
CA PRO A 606 -37.00 22.35 10.55
C PRO A 606 -37.54 23.37 9.55
N ASP A 607 -38.86 23.49 9.40
CA ASP A 607 -39.49 24.39 8.42
C ASP A 607 -39.19 25.87 8.69
N GLU A 608 -39.21 26.27 9.96
CA GLU A 608 -38.87 27.63 10.39
C GLU A 608 -37.38 27.93 10.17
N LEU A 609 -36.50 26.97 10.46
CA LEU A 609 -35.06 27.10 10.20
C LEU A 609 -34.75 27.20 8.69
N ILE A 610 -35.49 26.49 7.84
CA ILE A 610 -35.36 26.56 6.39
C ILE A 610 -35.80 27.94 5.87
N GLU A 611 -36.91 28.49 6.39
CA GLU A 611 -37.33 29.85 6.03
C GLU A 611 -36.30 30.91 6.46
N HIS A 612 -35.69 30.77 7.63
CA HIS A 612 -34.60 31.66 8.05
C HIS A 612 -33.39 31.59 7.11
N LEU A 613 -33.00 30.39 6.67
CA LEU A 613 -31.93 30.21 5.69
C LEU A 613 -32.27 30.85 4.35
N LEU A 614 -33.49 30.66 3.86
CA LEU A 614 -33.95 31.28 2.62
C LEU A 614 -33.92 32.81 2.71
N GLU A 615 -34.33 33.38 3.84
CA GLU A 615 -34.28 34.83 4.05
C GLU A 615 -32.84 35.36 4.09
N GLU A 616 -31.92 34.67 4.76
CA GLU A 616 -30.51 35.04 4.76
C GLU A 616 -29.92 35.01 3.33
N LEU A 617 -30.25 34.00 2.53
CA LEU A 617 -29.81 33.92 1.13
C LEU A 617 -30.40 35.06 0.27
N ARG A 618 -31.61 35.55 0.58
CA ARG A 618 -32.21 36.74 -0.08
C ARG A 618 -31.51 38.02 0.34
N VAL A 619 -31.24 38.21 1.64
CA VAL A 619 -30.52 39.38 2.18
C VAL A 619 -29.13 39.50 1.55
N ARG A 620 -28.45 38.37 1.37
CA ARG A 620 -27.15 38.28 0.67
C ARG A 620 -27.24 38.41 -0.84
N ARG A 621 -28.45 38.55 -1.40
CA ARG A 621 -28.74 38.60 -2.85
C ARG A 621 -28.23 37.38 -3.60
N ILE A 622 -28.15 36.21 -2.95
CA ILE A 622 -27.79 34.95 -3.58
C ILE A 622 -28.98 34.44 -4.39
N ILE A 623 -30.18 34.50 -3.82
CA ILE A 623 -31.43 34.11 -4.50
C ILE A 623 -32.33 35.34 -4.71
N PRO A 624 -33.21 35.32 -5.72
CA PRO A 624 -34.11 36.44 -5.99
C PRO A 624 -35.08 36.70 -4.83
N PRO A 625 -35.55 37.95 -4.65
CA PRO A 625 -36.56 38.28 -3.66
C PRO A 625 -37.88 37.55 -3.94
N ARG A 626 -38.70 37.34 -2.91
CA ARG A 626 -40.05 36.74 -3.09
C ARG A 626 -40.82 37.53 -4.14
N LYS A 627 -41.29 36.84 -5.18
CA LYS A 627 -42.32 37.39 -6.08
C LYS A 627 -43.61 37.49 -5.26
N PHE A 628 -44.15 38.70 -5.12
CA PHE A 628 -45.42 38.96 -4.46
C PHE A 628 -46.60 38.39 -5.25
#